data_AF-A0A8S0RBB0-F1
#
_entry.id   AF-A0A8S0RBB0-F1
#
_cell.length_a   1.000
_cell.length_b   1.000
_cell.length_c   1.000
_cell.angle_alpha   90.00
_cell.angle_beta   90.00
_cell.angle_gamma   90.00
#
_symmetry.space_group_name_H-M   'P 1'
#
loop_
_entity.id
_entity.type
_entity.pdbx_description
1 polymer ?
#
loop_
_entity_poly.entity_id
_entity_poly.type
_entity_poly.pdbx_seq_one_letter_code
_entity_poly.pdbx_strand_id
1 'polypeptide(L)'
;MSRFDYPTMPRHDIIAVLAEFQIANISDSDLLHPDPDFICNLYSHILLHVDSLQEDNGQMDFGALEHLENPDHHVHSVQVMNLYNKVRELLAAVDCPKAFTPKDLIKPETDRTELFLGALLNFCIHRETKLELLRPVVEELTNFEERRLAAEARTNQLNAEIAECEESRERELPLVQEVNSKVTELRQTISGLNNHQMSLKTSIKQLKEKTKEMDEKISNAEFSLVQSVQENANLRSKIVQSPDKLQRALEEKKMAQIEAKNAERAAVQSFQDKTATLESYTKASKKISKHFAQMQALQEQVQLILMLYHLVLSISKICVMK
;
A
#
# COMPACT_ATOMS: atom_id res chain seq x y z
N MET A 1 85.72 -58.55 13.09
CA MET A 1 84.26 -58.48 13.29
C MET A 1 84.04 -58.34 14.79
N SER A 2 83.58 -57.19 15.27
CA SER A 2 83.30 -57.03 16.70
C SER A 2 82.16 -57.98 17.06
N ARG A 3 82.37 -58.86 18.05
CA ARG A 3 81.28 -59.58 18.68
C ARG A 3 80.33 -58.54 19.24
N PHE A 4 79.14 -58.42 18.66
CA PHE A 4 78.06 -57.66 19.25
C PHE A 4 77.53 -58.52 20.40
N ASP A 5 77.92 -58.16 21.62
CA ASP A 5 77.37 -58.78 22.81
C ASP A 5 75.99 -58.15 23.06
N TYR A 6 74.98 -58.99 23.26
CA TYR A 6 73.63 -58.54 23.58
C TYR A 6 73.67 -57.71 24.87
N PRO A 7 72.98 -56.56 24.94
CA PRO A 7 73.02 -55.70 26.12
C PRO A 7 72.53 -56.46 27.36
N THR A 8 73.40 -56.59 28.35
CA THR A 8 73.05 -57.17 29.65
C THR A 8 72.78 -56.05 30.64
N MET A 9 71.73 -56.22 31.44
CA MET A 9 71.37 -55.29 32.51
C MET A 9 71.94 -55.81 33.84
N PRO A 10 72.79 -55.03 34.54
CA PRO A 10 73.24 -55.39 35.88
C PRO A 10 72.08 -55.58 36.86
N ARG A 11 72.26 -56.46 37.86
CA ARG A 11 71.22 -56.77 38.85
C ARG A 11 70.65 -55.54 39.56
N HIS A 12 71.51 -54.59 39.96
CA HIS A 12 71.07 -53.37 40.63
C HIS A 12 70.20 -52.50 39.71
N ASP A 13 70.48 -52.48 38.41
CA ASP A 13 69.66 -51.77 37.42
C ASP A 13 68.33 -52.49 37.20
N ILE A 14 68.31 -53.82 37.16
CA ILE A 14 67.07 -54.61 37.11
C ILE A 14 66.15 -54.23 38.28
N ILE A 15 66.69 -54.20 39.49
CA ILE A 15 65.94 -53.85 40.70
C ILE A 15 65.45 -52.39 40.62
N ALA A 16 66.32 -51.46 40.21
CA ALA A 16 65.97 -50.06 40.10
C ALA A 16 64.84 -49.81 39.09
N VAL A 17 64.91 -50.41 37.90
CA VAL A 17 63.90 -50.25 36.84
C VAL A 17 62.57 -50.88 37.25
N LEU A 18 62.58 -52.05 37.89
CA LEU A 18 61.36 -52.67 38.42
C LEU A 18 60.66 -51.78 39.46
N ALA A 19 61.43 -51.11 40.31
CA ALA A 19 60.89 -50.18 41.29
C ALA A 19 60.41 -48.87 40.65
N GLU A 20 61.16 -48.31 39.70
CA GLU A 20 60.83 -47.07 38.98
C GLU A 20 59.51 -47.20 38.21
N PHE A 21 59.33 -48.31 37.49
CA PHE A 21 58.08 -48.60 36.77
C PHE A 21 56.98 -49.19 37.66
N GLN A 22 57.21 -49.30 38.97
CA GLN A 22 56.26 -49.83 39.94
C GLN A 22 55.76 -51.25 39.59
N ILE A 23 56.61 -52.05 38.94
CA ILE A 23 56.30 -53.42 38.51
C ILE A 23 56.42 -54.38 39.69
N ALA A 24 57.53 -54.26 40.44
CA ALA A 24 57.79 -55.05 41.65
C ALA A 24 58.86 -54.38 42.52
N ASN A 25 58.77 -54.57 43.84
CA ASN A 25 59.82 -54.17 44.78
C ASN A 25 60.55 -55.43 45.26
N ILE A 26 61.80 -55.60 44.83
CA ILE A 26 62.55 -56.84 44.97
C ILE A 26 63.94 -56.58 45.56
N SER A 27 64.55 -57.60 46.16
CA SER A 27 65.89 -57.54 46.74
C SER A 27 66.91 -58.33 45.90
N ASP A 28 68.20 -58.08 46.11
CA ASP A 28 69.27 -58.87 45.47
C ASP A 28 69.16 -60.38 45.74
N SER A 29 68.69 -60.78 46.94
CA SER A 29 68.51 -62.18 47.30
C SER A 29 67.45 -62.89 46.46
N ASP A 30 66.40 -62.18 46.04
CA ASP A 30 65.30 -62.74 45.25
C ASP A 30 65.76 -63.12 43.84
N LEU A 31 66.77 -62.42 43.31
CA LEU A 31 67.37 -62.72 42.00
C LEU A 31 68.50 -63.76 42.11
N LEU A 32 69.24 -63.78 43.22
CA LEU A 32 70.27 -64.80 43.47
C LEU A 32 69.68 -66.20 43.66
N HIS A 33 68.51 -66.28 44.29
CA HIS A 33 67.78 -67.52 44.53
C HIS A 33 66.34 -67.39 44.01
N PRO A 34 66.16 -67.42 42.66
CA PRO A 34 64.85 -67.18 42.07
C PRO A 34 63.89 -68.30 42.47
N ASP A 35 62.80 -67.92 43.15
CA ASP A 35 61.70 -68.82 43.47
C ASP A 35 60.74 -68.93 42.26
N PRO A 36 60.30 -70.15 41.86
CA PRO A 36 59.42 -70.34 40.71
C PRO A 36 58.13 -69.51 40.75
N ASP A 37 57.47 -69.42 41.90
CA ASP A 37 56.20 -68.71 42.03
C ASP A 37 56.43 -67.20 41.94
N PHE A 38 57.50 -66.72 42.59
CA PHE A 38 57.94 -65.33 42.48
C PHE A 38 58.26 -64.92 41.04
N ILE A 39 59.01 -65.74 40.29
CA ILE A 39 59.39 -65.46 38.90
C ILE A 39 58.17 -65.47 37.98
N CYS A 40 57.23 -66.41 38.17
CA CYS A 40 55.97 -66.40 37.43
C CYS A 40 55.17 -65.11 37.65
N ASN A 41 55.05 -64.67 38.90
CA ASN A 41 54.39 -63.41 39.25
C ASN A 41 55.10 -62.20 38.64
N LEU A 42 56.44 -62.17 38.71
CA LEU A 42 57.25 -61.07 38.18
C LEU A 42 57.08 -60.92 36.67
N TYR A 43 57.17 -62.01 35.90
CA TYR A 43 56.91 -61.96 34.46
C TYR A 43 55.47 -61.55 34.15
N SER A 44 54.50 -62.01 34.95
CA SER A 44 53.12 -61.60 34.77
C SER A 44 52.94 -60.10 34.96
N HIS A 45 53.56 -59.50 35.98
CA HIS A 45 53.52 -58.05 36.20
C HIS A 45 54.19 -57.26 35.08
N ILE A 46 55.32 -57.75 34.54
CA ILE A 46 55.98 -57.13 33.40
C ILE A 46 55.05 -57.16 32.18
N LEU A 47 54.43 -58.30 31.89
CA LEU A 47 53.52 -58.44 30.76
C LEU A 47 52.26 -57.57 30.90
N LEU A 48 51.75 -57.37 32.12
CA LEU A 48 50.66 -56.44 32.43
C LEU A 48 51.10 -54.99 32.16
N HIS A 49 52.30 -54.61 32.60
CA HIS A 49 52.83 -53.25 32.40
C HIS A 49 52.98 -52.89 30.91
N VAL A 50 53.38 -53.84 30.07
CA VAL A 50 53.47 -53.64 28.62
C VAL A 50 52.13 -53.83 27.88
N ASP A 51 51.04 -54.08 28.61
CA ASP A 51 49.69 -54.34 28.07
C ASP A 51 49.64 -55.52 27.07
N SER A 52 50.45 -56.54 27.34
CA SER A 52 50.51 -57.76 26.53
C SER A 52 49.71 -58.93 27.13
N LEU A 53 49.29 -58.79 28.39
CA LEU A 53 48.29 -59.63 29.03
C LEU A 53 46.93 -58.96 28.86
N GLN A 54 46.25 -59.23 27.75
CA GLN A 54 44.82 -58.94 27.64
C GLN A 54 44.05 -59.80 28.66
N GLU A 55 42.87 -59.33 29.10
CA GLU A 55 42.02 -59.89 30.19
C GLU A 55 41.65 -61.39 30.07
N ASP A 56 42.08 -62.10 29.03
CA ASP A 56 41.82 -63.51 28.79
C ASP A 56 42.77 -64.44 29.60
N ASN A 57 43.05 -64.08 30.86
CA ASN A 57 44.05 -64.72 31.72
C ASN A 57 43.57 -66.05 32.35
N GLY A 58 42.89 -66.90 31.59
CA GLY A 58 42.63 -68.27 32.05
C GLY A 58 41.51 -69.03 31.37
N GLN A 59 40.75 -68.43 30.45
CA GLN A 59 39.79 -69.19 29.67
C GLN A 59 40.51 -69.83 28.50
N MET A 60 40.64 -71.16 28.55
CA MET A 60 40.90 -71.89 27.33
C MET A 60 39.75 -71.64 26.37
N ASP A 61 40.06 -71.47 25.08
CA ASP A 61 39.05 -71.48 24.03
C ASP A 61 38.13 -72.70 24.24
N PHE A 62 36.81 -72.49 24.15
CA PHE A 62 35.81 -73.51 24.46
C PHE A 62 36.04 -74.79 23.64
N GLY A 63 36.58 -74.67 22.42
CA GLY A 63 36.96 -75.81 21.59
C GLY A 63 38.17 -76.60 22.12
N ALA A 64 39.10 -75.98 22.83
CA ALA A 64 40.26 -76.66 23.43
C ALA A 64 39.90 -77.45 24.70
N LEU A 65 38.88 -77.00 25.44
CA LEU A 65 38.34 -77.69 26.61
C LEU A 65 37.75 -79.07 26.27
N GLU A 66 37.15 -79.21 25.08
CA GLU A 66 36.56 -80.48 24.61
C GLU A 66 37.61 -81.59 24.37
N HIS A 67 38.88 -81.22 24.21
CA HIS A 67 39.97 -82.14 23.91
C HIS A 67 40.76 -82.57 25.16
N LEU A 68 40.48 -81.99 26.33
CA LEU A 68 41.17 -82.29 27.58
C LEU A 68 40.34 -83.21 28.48
N GLU A 69 40.95 -84.31 28.90
CA GLU A 69 40.34 -85.22 29.87
C GLU A 69 40.52 -84.63 31.28
N ASN A 70 39.42 -84.28 31.96
CA ASN A 70 39.39 -83.55 33.24
C ASN A 70 40.04 -82.15 33.22
N PRO A 71 39.42 -81.17 32.52
CA PRO A 71 39.94 -79.82 32.39
C PRO A 71 40.32 -79.11 33.70
N ASP A 72 39.57 -79.38 34.78
CA ASP A 72 39.79 -78.77 36.10
C ASP A 72 41.17 -79.11 36.70
N HIS A 73 41.75 -80.27 36.36
CA HIS A 73 43.08 -80.66 36.82
C HIS A 73 44.22 -79.98 36.04
N HIS A 74 43.90 -79.34 34.92
CA HIS A 74 44.89 -78.72 34.03
C HIS A 74 44.99 -77.20 34.17
N VAL A 75 44.15 -76.58 35.02
CA VAL A 75 44.08 -75.12 35.19
C VAL A 75 45.47 -74.50 35.45
N HIS A 76 46.23 -75.04 36.41
CA HIS A 76 47.56 -74.52 36.74
C HIS A 76 48.57 -74.71 35.58
N SER A 77 48.56 -75.87 34.94
CA SER A 77 49.46 -76.16 33.81
C SER A 77 49.18 -75.25 32.61
N VAL A 78 47.90 -74.96 32.36
CA VAL A 78 47.46 -74.04 31.30
C VAL A 78 47.93 -72.62 31.61
N GLN A 79 47.76 -72.15 32.85
CA GLN A 79 48.24 -70.82 33.27
C GLN A 79 49.74 -70.65 33.06
N VAL A 80 50.54 -71.62 33.51
CA VAL A 80 52.01 -71.59 33.35
C VAL A 80 52.40 -71.66 31.87
N MET A 81 51.72 -72.47 31.06
CA MET A 81 52.01 -72.58 29.63
C MET A 81 51.63 -71.31 28.86
N ASN A 82 50.52 -70.67 29.22
CA ASN A 82 50.10 -69.40 28.65
C ASN A 82 51.12 -68.30 28.97
N LEU A 83 51.54 -68.22 30.23
CA LEU A 83 52.60 -67.30 30.65
C LEU A 83 53.90 -67.57 29.87
N TYR A 84 54.32 -68.84 29.77
CA TYR A 84 55.48 -69.24 28.99
C TYR A 84 55.40 -68.78 27.53
N ASN A 85 54.27 -69.03 26.86
CA ASN A 85 54.10 -68.65 25.46
C ASN A 85 54.18 -67.13 25.28
N LYS A 86 53.53 -66.35 26.16
CA LYS A 86 53.54 -64.89 26.11
C LYS A 86 54.93 -64.30 26.37
N VAL A 87 55.63 -64.77 27.41
CA VAL A 87 57.00 -64.32 27.70
C VAL A 87 57.94 -64.70 26.55
N ARG A 88 57.80 -65.91 25.99
CA ARG A 88 58.60 -66.36 24.84
C ARG A 88 58.36 -65.49 23.60
N GLU A 89 57.09 -65.16 23.30
CA GLU A 89 56.73 -64.29 22.18
C GLU A 89 57.34 -62.89 22.34
N LEU A 90 57.24 -62.30 23.53
CA LEU A 90 57.82 -61.00 23.82
C LEU A 90 59.35 -61.02 23.74
N LEU A 91 59.99 -62.06 24.30
CA LEU A 91 61.44 -62.26 24.21
C LEU A 91 61.92 -62.47 22.77
N ALA A 92 61.13 -63.14 21.93
CA ALA A 92 61.41 -63.29 20.51
C ALA A 92 61.28 -61.95 19.77
N ALA A 93 60.30 -61.12 20.12
CA ALA A 93 60.10 -59.80 19.52
C ALA A 93 61.25 -58.81 19.84
N VAL A 94 61.97 -59.02 20.94
CA VAL A 94 63.17 -58.24 21.33
C VAL A 94 64.49 -58.92 20.92
N ASP A 95 64.41 -59.93 20.05
CA ASP A 95 65.54 -60.70 19.52
C ASP A 95 66.49 -61.23 20.62
N CYS A 96 65.95 -61.71 21.74
CA CYS A 96 66.75 -62.26 22.83
C CYS A 96 67.55 -63.49 22.35
N PRO A 97 68.88 -63.54 22.58
CA PRO A 97 69.77 -64.53 21.96
C PRO A 97 69.61 -65.95 22.53
N LYS A 98 69.02 -66.08 23.72
CA LYS A 98 68.72 -67.39 24.33
C LYS A 98 67.24 -67.69 24.19
N ALA A 99 66.92 -68.93 23.82
CA ALA A 99 65.55 -69.41 23.80
C ALA A 99 65.00 -69.51 25.24
N PHE A 100 63.81 -68.96 25.45
CA PHE A 100 63.01 -69.16 26.65
C PHE A 100 62.37 -70.55 26.60
N THR A 101 62.44 -71.28 27.70
CA THR A 101 61.98 -72.67 27.83
C THR A 101 61.09 -72.81 29.07
N PRO A 102 60.23 -73.84 29.16
CA PRO A 102 59.40 -74.03 30.36
C PRO A 102 60.20 -74.20 31.66
N LYS A 103 61.47 -74.63 31.57
CA LYS A 103 62.37 -74.71 32.72
C LYS A 103 62.63 -73.35 33.36
N ASP A 104 62.58 -72.28 32.58
CA ASP A 104 62.82 -70.91 33.06
C ASP A 104 61.70 -70.39 33.97
N LEU A 105 60.55 -71.08 33.99
CA LEU A 105 59.46 -70.83 34.94
C LEU A 105 59.47 -71.85 36.09
N ILE A 106 59.63 -73.14 35.77
CA ILE A 106 59.48 -74.23 36.74
C ILE A 106 60.71 -74.36 37.66
N LYS A 107 61.90 -74.07 37.13
CA LYS A 107 63.18 -74.16 37.85
C LYS A 107 64.12 -73.04 37.35
N PRO A 108 63.84 -71.78 37.71
CA PRO A 108 64.60 -70.64 37.23
C PRO A 108 66.06 -70.72 37.67
N GLU A 109 66.97 -70.31 36.78
CA GLU A 109 68.41 -70.22 37.03
C GLU A 109 68.81 -68.74 37.04
N THR A 110 69.61 -68.31 38.03
CA THR A 110 70.02 -66.91 38.24
C THR A 110 70.46 -66.22 36.94
N ASP A 111 71.45 -66.80 36.24
CA ASP A 111 72.02 -66.21 35.02
C ASP A 111 71.01 -66.08 33.86
N ARG A 112 70.04 -67.00 33.79
CA ARG A 112 69.02 -67.00 32.74
C ARG A 112 67.91 -66.01 33.07
N THR A 113 67.47 -65.99 34.33
CA THR A 113 66.47 -65.05 34.83
C THR A 113 66.95 -63.61 34.68
N GLU A 114 68.19 -63.31 35.06
CA GLU A 114 68.75 -61.96 34.88
C GLU A 114 68.84 -61.56 33.41
N LEU A 115 69.22 -62.47 32.52
CA LEU A 115 69.25 -62.20 31.07
C LEU A 115 67.86 -61.85 30.54
N PHE A 116 66.85 -62.67 30.85
CA PHE A 116 65.50 -62.48 30.34
C PHE A 116 64.83 -61.25 30.94
N LEU A 117 64.97 -61.02 32.25
CA LEU A 117 64.50 -59.79 32.90
C LEU A 117 65.19 -58.56 32.30
N GLY A 118 66.51 -58.58 32.13
CA GLY A 118 67.24 -57.48 31.50
C GLY A 118 66.76 -57.17 30.08
N ALA A 119 66.49 -58.19 29.27
CA ALA A 119 65.93 -58.04 27.91
C ALA A 119 64.53 -57.39 27.94
N LEU A 120 63.64 -57.89 28.79
CA LEU A 120 62.27 -57.39 28.91
C LEU A 120 62.23 -55.97 29.49
N LEU A 121 63.03 -55.67 30.50
CA LEU A 121 63.08 -54.35 31.13
C LEU A 121 63.72 -53.32 30.21
N ASN A 122 64.75 -53.68 29.44
CA ASN A 122 65.29 -52.80 28.41
C ASN A 122 64.21 -52.44 27.36
N PHE A 123 63.36 -53.39 26.99
CA PHE A 123 62.20 -53.11 26.16
C PHE A 123 61.20 -52.17 26.84
N CYS A 124 60.93 -52.34 28.14
CA CYS A 124 60.06 -51.42 28.91
C CYS A 124 60.61 -49.98 28.88
N ILE A 125 61.92 -49.80 29.12
CA ILE A 125 62.58 -48.48 29.03
C ILE A 125 62.45 -47.88 27.64
N HIS A 126 62.68 -48.70 26.60
CA HIS A 126 62.54 -48.24 25.22
C HIS A 126 61.11 -47.81 24.92
N ARG A 127 60.12 -48.62 25.29
CA ARG A 127 58.70 -48.35 25.09
C ARG A 127 58.29 -47.06 25.80
N GLU A 128 58.67 -46.87 27.05
CA GLU A 128 58.35 -45.66 27.81
C GLU A 128 58.94 -44.41 27.14
N THR A 129 60.20 -44.49 26.70
CA THR A 129 60.84 -43.40 25.95
C THR A 129 60.06 -43.06 24.66
N LYS A 130 59.54 -44.07 23.96
CA LYS A 130 58.72 -43.87 22.75
C LYS A 130 57.34 -43.30 23.07
N LEU A 131 56.68 -43.76 24.14
CA LEU A 131 55.40 -43.24 24.59
C LEU A 131 55.51 -41.77 24.99
N GLU A 132 56.59 -41.38 25.67
CA GLU A 132 56.84 -39.99 26.05
C GLU A 132 57.04 -39.08 24.82
N LEU A 133 57.68 -39.59 23.76
CA LEU A 133 57.77 -38.87 22.48
C LEU A 133 56.41 -38.73 21.76
N LEU A 134 55.50 -39.69 21.97
CA LEU A 134 54.16 -39.69 21.40
C LEU A 134 53.15 -38.90 22.24
N ARG A 135 53.43 -38.65 23.52
CA ARG A 135 52.59 -37.88 24.45
C ARG A 135 51.99 -36.60 23.85
N PRO A 136 52.75 -35.70 23.19
CA PRO A 136 52.16 -34.51 22.59
C PRO A 136 51.14 -34.81 21.48
N VAL A 137 51.33 -35.88 20.72
CA VAL A 137 50.38 -36.32 19.67
C VAL A 137 49.10 -36.85 20.30
N VAL A 138 49.21 -37.60 21.41
CA VAL A 138 48.07 -38.10 22.17
C VAL A 138 47.28 -36.93 22.78
N GLU A 139 47.97 -35.97 23.41
CA GLU A 139 47.37 -34.76 23.96
C GLU A 139 46.65 -33.93 22.88
N GLU A 140 47.26 -33.79 21.70
CA GLU A 140 46.66 -33.10 20.55
C GLU A 140 45.41 -33.84 20.04
N LEU A 141 45.46 -35.17 19.96
CA LEU A 141 44.31 -36.01 19.56
C LEU A 141 43.15 -35.86 20.55
N THR A 142 43.41 -35.89 21.85
CA THR A 142 42.39 -35.63 22.89
C THR A 142 41.78 -34.25 22.72
N ASN A 143 42.60 -33.22 22.46
CA ASN A 143 42.11 -31.86 22.24
C ASN A 143 41.24 -31.76 20.97
N PHE A 144 41.63 -32.43 19.88
CA PHE A 144 40.81 -32.49 18.67
C PHE A 144 39.47 -33.17 18.93
N GLU A 145 39.44 -34.25 19.70
CA GLU A 145 38.21 -34.95 20.04
C GLU A 145 37.28 -34.07 20.89
N GLU A 146 37.80 -33.34 21.88
CA GLU A 146 37.02 -32.36 22.64
C GLU A 146 36.42 -31.27 21.74
N ARG A 147 37.22 -30.72 20.81
CA ARG A 147 36.73 -29.73 19.84
C ARG A 147 35.67 -30.29 18.92
N ARG A 148 35.83 -31.54 18.48
CA ARG A 148 34.87 -32.25 17.62
C ARG A 148 33.53 -32.39 18.35
N LEU A 149 33.55 -32.88 19.59
CA LEU A 149 32.35 -33.03 20.42
C LEU A 149 31.67 -31.68 20.69
N ALA A 150 32.44 -30.63 20.98
CA ALA A 150 31.89 -29.29 21.18
C ALA A 150 31.25 -28.71 19.90
N ALA A 151 31.87 -28.91 18.75
CA ALA A 151 31.32 -28.49 17.46
C ALA A 151 30.06 -29.27 17.08
N GLU A 152 30.03 -30.57 17.36
CA GLU A 152 28.86 -31.43 17.16
C GLU A 152 27.68 -30.99 18.05
N ALA A 153 27.94 -30.71 19.32
CA ALA A 153 26.92 -30.18 20.24
C ALA A 153 26.35 -28.84 19.75
N ARG A 154 27.22 -27.92 19.31
CA ARG A 154 26.79 -26.61 18.75
C ARG A 154 25.99 -26.77 17.46
N THR A 155 26.37 -27.71 16.60
CA THR A 155 25.64 -28.00 15.36
C THR A 155 24.25 -28.51 15.67
N ASN A 156 24.12 -29.43 16.63
CA ASN A 156 22.82 -29.95 17.06
C ASN A 156 21.94 -28.84 17.66
N GLN A 157 22.52 -27.94 18.47
CA GLN A 157 21.79 -26.79 18.99
C GLN A 157 21.27 -25.88 17.87
N LEU A 158 22.13 -25.48 16.93
CA LEU A 158 21.73 -24.60 15.82
C LEU A 158 20.67 -25.24 14.93
N ASN A 159 20.77 -26.55 14.68
CA ASN A 159 19.75 -27.27 13.92
C ASN A 159 18.39 -27.28 14.64
N ALA A 160 18.38 -27.37 15.96
CA ALA A 160 17.15 -27.27 16.74
C ALA A 160 16.55 -25.85 16.67
N GLU A 161 17.38 -24.80 16.78
CA GLU A 161 16.94 -23.39 16.62
C GLU A 161 16.37 -23.11 15.21
N ILE A 162 17.00 -23.67 14.17
CA ILE A 162 16.50 -23.58 12.79
C ILE A 162 15.13 -24.25 12.67
N ALA A 163 14.98 -25.47 13.19
CA ALA A 163 13.71 -26.20 13.14
C ALA A 163 12.57 -25.44 13.85
N GLU A 164 12.84 -24.82 15.00
CA GLU A 164 11.86 -23.99 15.72
C GLU A 164 11.47 -22.75 14.90
N CYS A 165 12.44 -22.07 14.28
CA CYS A 165 12.18 -20.94 13.39
C CYS A 165 11.33 -21.34 12.17
N GLU A 166 11.63 -22.47 11.56
CA GLU A 166 10.88 -23.01 10.43
C GLU A 166 9.44 -23.34 10.82
N GLU A 167 9.23 -24.00 11.96
CA GLU A 167 7.90 -24.31 12.49
C GLU A 167 7.09 -23.03 12.79
N SER A 168 7.71 -22.02 13.41
CA SER A 168 7.05 -20.72 13.63
C SER A 168 6.65 -20.07 12.31
N ARG A 169 7.55 -20.07 11.32
CA ARG A 169 7.29 -19.52 9.99
C ARG A 169 6.15 -20.25 9.28
N GLU A 170 6.08 -21.57 9.37
CA GLU A 170 4.98 -22.36 8.81
C GLU A 170 3.64 -22.05 9.49
N ARG A 171 3.63 -21.88 10.81
CA ARG A 171 2.43 -21.46 11.56
C ARG A 171 1.97 -20.04 11.20
N GLU A 172 2.90 -19.13 10.95
CA GLU A 172 2.61 -17.74 10.59
C GLU A 172 2.20 -17.55 9.12
N LEU A 173 2.67 -18.42 8.22
CA LEU A 173 2.39 -18.35 6.78
C LEU A 173 0.90 -18.21 6.43
N PRO A 174 -0.04 -19.02 6.97
CA PRO A 174 -1.46 -18.88 6.65
C PRO A 174 -2.05 -17.56 7.15
N LEU A 175 -1.60 -17.06 8.31
CA LEU A 175 -2.05 -15.78 8.87
C LEU A 175 -1.62 -14.62 7.96
N VAL A 176 -0.36 -14.65 7.49
CA VAL A 176 0.17 -13.66 6.55
C VAL A 176 -0.61 -13.71 5.22
N GLN A 177 -0.92 -14.90 4.72
CA GLN A 177 -1.73 -15.06 3.50
C GLN A 177 -3.15 -14.51 3.67
N GLU A 178 -3.81 -14.77 4.80
CA GLU A 178 -5.13 -14.25 5.12
C GLU A 178 -5.15 -12.71 5.24
N VAL A 179 -4.15 -12.14 5.91
CA VAL A 179 -4.02 -10.68 6.00
C VAL A 179 -3.78 -10.07 4.62
N ASN A 180 -2.93 -10.68 3.80
CA ASN A 180 -2.66 -10.20 2.43
C ASN A 180 -3.89 -10.28 1.51
N SER A 181 -4.70 -11.33 1.63
CA SER A 181 -5.94 -11.43 0.86
C SER A 181 -6.93 -10.33 1.27
N LYS A 182 -7.13 -10.13 2.58
CA LYS A 182 -7.97 -9.03 3.11
C LYS A 182 -7.50 -7.65 2.67
N VAL A 183 -6.19 -7.40 2.69
CA VAL A 183 -5.60 -6.14 2.20
C VAL A 183 -5.89 -5.95 0.71
N THR A 184 -5.78 -7.01 -0.07
CA THR A 184 -6.05 -6.97 -1.52
C THR A 184 -7.52 -6.69 -1.80
N GLU A 185 -8.43 -7.36 -1.10
CA GLU A 185 -9.88 -7.13 -1.19
C GLU A 185 -10.23 -5.68 -0.83
N LEU A 186 -9.74 -5.18 0.31
CA LEU A 186 -9.98 -3.80 0.73
C LEU A 186 -9.47 -2.77 -0.29
N ARG A 187 -8.29 -3.01 -0.89
CA ARG A 187 -7.77 -2.16 -1.96
C ARG A 187 -8.69 -2.15 -3.19
N GLN A 188 -9.23 -3.30 -3.57
CA GLN A 188 -10.20 -3.40 -4.67
C GLN A 188 -11.50 -2.66 -4.32
N THR A 189 -12.02 -2.83 -3.11
CA THR A 189 -13.21 -2.11 -2.64
C THR A 189 -13.00 -0.60 -2.65
N ILE A 190 -11.87 -0.10 -2.15
CA ILE A 190 -11.53 1.33 -2.17
C ILE A 190 -11.49 1.85 -3.62
N SER A 191 -10.86 1.12 -4.53
CA SER A 191 -10.82 1.47 -5.95
C SER A 191 -12.23 1.54 -6.55
N GLY A 192 -13.07 0.53 -6.28
CA GLY A 192 -14.47 0.50 -6.73
C GLY A 192 -15.29 1.67 -6.19
N LEU A 193 -15.17 1.98 -4.90
CA LEU A 193 -15.85 3.12 -4.26
C LEU A 193 -15.39 4.46 -4.82
N ASN A 194 -14.09 4.63 -5.09
CA ASN A 194 -13.55 5.84 -5.71
C ASN A 194 -14.11 6.03 -7.13
N ASN A 195 -14.19 4.97 -7.93
CA ASN A 195 -14.79 5.01 -9.25
C ASN A 195 -16.29 5.36 -9.19
N HIS A 196 -17.01 4.77 -8.24
CA HIS A 196 -18.43 5.08 -8.03
C HIS A 196 -18.63 6.54 -7.59
N GLN A 197 -17.81 7.03 -6.67
CA GLN A 197 -17.82 8.43 -6.24
C GLN A 197 -17.57 9.39 -7.42
N MET A 198 -16.63 9.05 -8.31
CA MET A 198 -16.35 9.85 -9.51
C MET A 198 -17.53 9.87 -10.48
N SER A 199 -18.16 8.71 -10.71
CA SER A 199 -19.39 8.62 -11.52
C SER A 199 -20.52 9.47 -10.96
N LEU A 200 -20.77 9.38 -9.64
CA LEU A 200 -21.77 10.19 -8.95
C LEU A 200 -21.47 11.69 -9.08
N LYS A 201 -20.21 12.12 -8.92
CA LYS A 201 -19.83 13.53 -9.12
C LYS A 201 -20.13 14.00 -10.54
N THR A 202 -19.85 13.18 -11.55
CA THR A 202 -20.18 13.48 -12.95
C THR A 202 -21.69 13.59 -13.15
N SER A 203 -22.46 12.66 -12.61
CA SER A 203 -23.93 12.68 -12.66
C SER A 203 -24.52 13.92 -11.98
N ILE A 204 -24.02 14.29 -10.80
CA ILE A 204 -24.41 15.53 -10.10
C ILE A 204 -24.12 16.76 -10.97
N LYS A 205 -22.97 16.82 -11.64
CA LYS A 205 -22.64 17.93 -12.54
C LYS A 205 -23.61 18.01 -13.71
N GLN A 206 -23.92 16.88 -14.35
CA GLN A 206 -24.88 16.80 -15.45
C GLN A 206 -26.29 17.20 -15.01
N LEU A 207 -26.75 16.75 -13.84
CA LEU A 207 -28.04 17.15 -13.29
C LEU A 207 -28.10 18.65 -13.02
N LYS A 208 -27.05 19.25 -12.45
CA LYS A 208 -26.98 20.71 -12.24
C LYS A 208 -27.04 21.48 -13.56
N GLU A 209 -26.39 20.99 -14.60
CA GLU A 209 -26.41 21.61 -15.92
C GLU A 209 -27.81 21.53 -16.55
N LYS A 210 -28.48 20.36 -16.45
CA LYS A 210 -29.88 20.21 -16.84
C LYS A 210 -30.83 21.10 -16.05
N THR A 211 -30.61 21.27 -14.73
CA THR A 211 -31.39 22.20 -13.92
C THR A 211 -31.26 23.61 -14.45
N LYS A 212 -30.05 24.09 -14.73
CA LYS A 212 -29.82 25.42 -15.32
C LYS A 212 -30.51 25.57 -16.68
N GLU A 213 -30.38 24.59 -17.58
CA GLU A 213 -31.06 24.62 -18.87
C GLU A 213 -32.58 24.69 -18.72
N MET A 214 -33.15 23.97 -17.74
CA MET A 214 -34.59 24.02 -17.46
C MET A 214 -35.00 25.39 -16.90
N ASP A 215 -34.22 25.97 -15.98
CA ASP A 215 -34.48 27.30 -15.42
C ASP A 215 -34.42 28.39 -16.51
N GLU A 216 -33.48 28.29 -17.45
CA GLU A 216 -33.39 29.17 -18.62
C GLU A 216 -34.61 29.02 -19.54
N LYS A 217 -35.06 27.78 -19.80
CA LYS A 217 -36.29 27.53 -20.58
C LYS A 217 -37.53 28.08 -19.89
N ILE A 218 -37.63 27.93 -18.57
CA ILE A 218 -38.72 28.50 -17.77
C ILE A 218 -38.71 30.02 -17.90
N SER A 219 -37.56 30.66 -17.66
CA SER A 219 -37.41 32.12 -17.76
C SER A 219 -37.78 32.65 -19.16
N ASN A 220 -37.35 31.94 -20.22
CA ASN A 220 -37.71 32.29 -21.61
C ASN A 220 -39.21 32.12 -21.88
N ALA A 221 -39.84 31.07 -21.36
CA ALA A 221 -41.27 30.84 -21.49
C ALA A 221 -42.09 31.90 -20.72
N GLU A 222 -41.66 32.27 -19.51
CA GLU A 222 -42.25 33.37 -18.73
C GLU A 222 -42.14 34.71 -19.46
N PHE A 223 -40.98 35.03 -20.02
CA PHE A 223 -40.80 36.23 -20.83
C PHE A 223 -41.72 36.24 -22.05
N SER A 224 -41.78 35.13 -22.79
CA SER A 224 -42.66 34.98 -23.96
C SER A 224 -44.14 35.10 -23.57
N LEU A 225 -44.54 34.55 -22.43
CA LEU A 225 -45.88 34.68 -21.89
C LEU A 225 -46.21 36.14 -21.57
N VAL A 226 -45.31 36.86 -20.90
CA VAL A 226 -45.48 38.30 -20.61
C VAL A 226 -45.62 39.10 -21.90
N GLN A 227 -44.77 38.85 -22.90
CA GLN A 227 -44.88 39.49 -24.21
C GLN A 227 -46.23 39.20 -24.87
N SER A 228 -46.66 37.94 -24.89
CA SER A 228 -47.95 37.55 -25.47
C SER A 228 -49.13 38.18 -24.74
N VAL A 229 -49.08 38.28 -23.40
CA VAL A 229 -50.09 38.98 -22.59
C VAL A 229 -50.13 40.47 -22.94
N GLN A 230 -48.98 41.12 -23.09
CA GLN A 230 -48.90 42.53 -23.47
C GLN A 230 -49.43 42.76 -24.89
N GLU A 231 -49.07 41.91 -25.85
CA GLU A 231 -49.60 41.94 -27.20
C GLU A 231 -51.12 41.69 -27.21
N ASN A 232 -51.61 40.75 -26.41
CA ASN A 232 -53.04 40.50 -26.26
C ASN A 232 -53.77 41.75 -25.72
N ALA A 233 -53.21 42.42 -24.72
CA ALA A 233 -53.75 43.67 -24.19
C ALA A 233 -53.75 44.79 -25.25
N ASN A 234 -52.66 44.94 -26.02
CA ASN A 234 -52.55 45.89 -27.12
C ASN A 234 -53.54 45.61 -28.25
N LEU A 235 -53.80 44.34 -28.56
CA LEU A 235 -54.81 43.95 -29.55
C LEU A 235 -56.21 44.21 -29.01
N ARG A 236 -56.49 43.84 -27.75
CA ARG A 236 -57.76 44.14 -27.07
C ARG A 236 -58.08 45.63 -27.07
N SER A 237 -57.08 46.51 -26.93
CA SER A 237 -57.30 47.97 -26.99
C SER A 237 -57.66 48.47 -28.39
N LYS A 238 -57.31 47.73 -29.45
CA LYS A 238 -57.69 48.02 -30.84
C LYS A 238 -59.06 47.46 -31.22
N ILE A 239 -59.63 46.58 -30.40
CA ILE A 239 -60.99 46.07 -30.60
C ILE A 239 -61.97 47.17 -30.19
N VAL A 240 -62.88 47.53 -31.10
CA VAL A 240 -63.95 48.49 -30.83
C VAL A 240 -64.89 47.89 -29.77
N GLN A 241 -64.89 48.47 -28.58
CA GLN A 241 -65.63 47.93 -27.43
C GLN A 241 -67.15 47.92 -27.60
N SER A 242 -67.70 48.75 -28.47
CA SER A 242 -69.12 48.76 -28.81
C SER A 242 -69.31 49.22 -30.26
N PRO A 243 -69.35 48.27 -31.22
CA PRO A 243 -69.58 48.55 -32.63
C PRO A 243 -70.86 49.37 -32.85
N ASP A 244 -71.93 49.06 -32.10
CA ASP A 244 -73.21 49.76 -32.19
C ASP A 244 -73.15 51.24 -31.80
N LYS A 245 -72.31 51.59 -30.81
CA LYS A 245 -72.10 53.00 -30.42
C LYS A 245 -71.29 53.75 -31.48
N LEU A 246 -70.27 53.10 -32.06
CA LEU A 246 -69.47 53.71 -33.12
C LEU A 246 -70.30 53.93 -34.39
N GLN A 247 -71.16 52.97 -34.74
CA GLN A 247 -72.07 53.07 -35.88
C GLN A 247 -73.14 54.15 -35.66
N ARG A 248 -73.70 54.28 -34.45
CA ARG A 248 -74.59 55.40 -34.10
C ARG A 248 -73.90 56.75 -34.23
N ALA A 249 -72.71 56.93 -33.67
CA ALA A 249 -71.98 58.20 -33.77
C ALA A 249 -71.61 58.55 -35.23
N LEU A 250 -71.33 57.55 -36.07
CA LEU A 250 -71.05 57.76 -37.48
C LEU A 250 -72.29 58.17 -38.27
N GLU A 251 -73.44 57.53 -38.02
CA GLU A 251 -74.72 57.91 -38.62
C GLU A 251 -75.21 59.27 -38.10
N GLU A 252 -75.04 59.59 -36.82
CA GLU A 252 -75.30 60.93 -36.27
C GLU A 252 -74.43 62.00 -36.94
N LYS A 253 -73.13 61.72 -37.18
CA LYS A 253 -72.25 62.67 -37.88
C LYS A 253 -72.64 62.85 -39.35
N LYS A 254 -73.10 61.79 -40.02
CA LYS A 254 -73.67 61.90 -41.38
C LYS A 254 -74.95 62.75 -41.38
N MET A 255 -75.83 62.54 -40.41
CA MET A 255 -77.05 63.34 -40.27
C MET A 255 -76.72 64.82 -40.04
N ALA A 256 -75.77 65.12 -39.15
CA ALA A 256 -75.30 66.49 -38.93
C ALA A 256 -74.68 67.12 -40.20
N GLN A 257 -73.97 66.34 -41.02
CA GLN A 257 -73.43 66.80 -42.29
C GLN A 257 -74.54 67.14 -43.31
N ILE A 258 -75.57 66.30 -43.39
CA ILE A 258 -76.73 66.54 -44.26
C ILE A 258 -77.49 67.79 -43.82
N GLU A 259 -77.66 67.97 -42.52
CA GLU A 259 -78.34 69.12 -41.94
C GLU A 259 -77.57 70.43 -42.20
N ALA A 260 -76.25 70.43 -42.03
CA ALA A 260 -75.39 71.57 -42.37
C ALA A 260 -75.49 71.95 -43.86
N LYS A 261 -75.53 70.96 -44.76
CA LYS A 261 -75.67 71.18 -46.21
C LYS A 261 -77.04 71.75 -46.61
N ASN A 262 -78.09 71.34 -45.90
CA ASN A 262 -79.44 71.89 -46.10
C ASN A 262 -79.56 73.31 -45.56
N ALA A 263 -78.94 73.60 -44.40
CA ALA A 263 -78.86 74.96 -43.85
C ALA A 263 -78.10 75.91 -44.80
N GLU A 264 -77.01 75.43 -45.42
CA GLU A 264 -76.28 76.17 -46.45
C GLU A 264 -77.19 76.51 -47.65
N ARG A 265 -77.94 75.54 -48.18
CA ARG A 265 -78.91 75.79 -49.27
C ARG A 265 -79.98 76.81 -48.87
N ALA A 266 -80.53 76.72 -47.66
CA ALA A 266 -81.53 77.65 -47.18
C ALA A 266 -80.97 79.08 -47.04
N ALA A 267 -79.72 79.22 -46.58
CA ALA A 267 -79.04 80.52 -46.50
C ALA A 267 -78.80 81.13 -47.88
N VAL A 268 -78.38 80.33 -48.88
CA VAL A 268 -78.21 80.78 -50.27
C VAL A 268 -79.53 81.24 -50.88
N GLN A 269 -80.62 80.50 -50.64
CA GLN A 269 -81.95 80.89 -51.13
C GLN A 269 -82.42 82.22 -50.50
N SER A 270 -82.27 82.36 -49.18
CA SER A 270 -82.60 83.60 -48.48
C SER A 270 -81.78 84.81 -48.96
N PHE A 271 -80.52 84.59 -49.32
CA PHE A 271 -79.66 85.63 -49.89
C PHE A 271 -80.15 86.09 -51.26
N GLN A 272 -80.60 85.18 -52.11
CA GLN A 272 -81.19 85.50 -53.41
C GLN A 272 -82.48 86.32 -53.27
N ASP A 273 -83.37 85.92 -52.34
CA ASP A 273 -84.64 86.63 -52.09
C ASP A 273 -84.40 88.07 -51.58
N LYS A 274 -83.45 88.26 -50.67
CA LYS A 274 -83.05 89.59 -50.17
C LYS A 274 -82.45 90.47 -51.28
N THR A 275 -81.71 89.88 -52.21
CA THR A 275 -81.15 90.59 -53.36
C THR A 275 -82.26 91.09 -54.30
N ALA A 276 -83.28 90.25 -54.57
CA ALA A 276 -84.45 90.66 -55.35
C ALA A 276 -85.27 91.76 -54.66
N THR A 277 -85.35 91.75 -53.33
CA THR A 277 -86.03 92.83 -52.58
C THR A 277 -85.25 94.14 -52.62
N LEU A 278 -83.91 94.10 -52.61
CA LEU A 278 -83.08 95.29 -52.73
C LEU A 278 -83.24 95.96 -54.12
N GLU A 279 -83.34 95.16 -55.18
CA GLU A 279 -83.58 95.67 -56.54
C GLU A 279 -84.93 96.38 -56.68
N SER A 280 -85.98 95.87 -56.04
CA SER A 280 -87.30 96.49 -56.05
C SER A 280 -87.32 97.82 -55.27
N TYR A 281 -86.64 97.88 -54.13
CA TYR A 281 -86.46 99.12 -53.35
C TYR A 281 -85.66 100.18 -54.12
N THR A 282 -84.63 99.76 -54.85
CA THR A 282 -83.82 100.67 -55.68
C THR A 282 -84.66 101.30 -56.81
N LYS A 283 -85.59 100.54 -57.41
CA LYS A 283 -86.54 101.07 -58.41
C LYS A 283 -87.53 102.06 -57.79
N ALA A 284 -88.01 101.82 -56.57
CA ALA A 284 -88.91 102.73 -55.86
C ALA A 284 -88.21 104.05 -55.49
N SER A 285 -86.97 103.99 -54.99
CA SER A 285 -86.17 105.16 -54.63
C SER A 285 -85.91 106.10 -55.83
N LYS A 286 -85.64 105.52 -57.02
CA LYS A 286 -85.53 106.29 -58.27
C LYS A 286 -86.84 107.02 -58.64
N LYS A 287 -88.01 106.41 -58.41
CA LYS A 287 -89.31 107.06 -58.64
C LYS A 287 -89.56 108.21 -57.66
N ILE A 288 -89.25 108.02 -56.38
CA ILE A 288 -89.41 109.05 -55.35
C ILE A 288 -88.50 110.26 -55.63
N SER A 289 -87.24 110.02 -56.01
CA SER A 289 -86.31 111.10 -56.38
C SER A 289 -86.81 111.93 -57.56
N LYS A 290 -87.47 111.28 -58.54
CA LYS A 290 -88.06 111.97 -59.70
C LYS A 290 -89.25 112.85 -59.30
N HIS A 291 -90.11 112.38 -58.39
CA HIS A 291 -91.24 113.15 -57.89
C HIS A 291 -90.80 114.30 -56.97
N PHE A 292 -89.73 114.09 -56.19
CA PHE A 292 -89.16 115.14 -55.33
C PHE A 292 -88.65 116.33 -56.15
N ALA A 293 -87.96 116.10 -57.27
CA ALA A 293 -87.51 117.15 -58.17
C ALA A 293 -88.69 117.95 -58.79
N GLN A 294 -89.81 117.28 -59.09
CA GLN A 294 -91.02 117.94 -59.60
C GLN A 294 -91.68 118.82 -58.53
N MET A 295 -91.67 118.40 -57.27
CA MET A 295 -92.24 119.18 -56.15
C MET A 295 -91.42 120.44 -55.86
N GLN A 296 -90.10 120.36 -55.99
CA GLN A 296 -89.19 121.48 -55.77
C GLN A 296 -89.38 122.59 -56.83
N ALA A 297 -89.62 122.22 -58.08
CA ALA A 297 -89.93 123.17 -59.16
C ALA A 297 -91.27 123.91 -58.95
N LEU A 298 -92.28 123.24 -58.38
CA LEU A 298 -93.56 123.86 -58.02
C LEU A 298 -93.40 124.85 -56.86
N GLN A 299 -92.51 124.55 -55.91
CA GLN A 299 -92.28 125.41 -54.75
C GLN A 299 -91.59 126.73 -55.14
N GLU A 300 -90.67 126.70 -56.11
CA GLU A 300 -90.05 127.92 -56.64
C GLU A 300 -91.05 128.82 -57.39
N GLN A 301 -92.04 128.24 -58.08
CA GLN A 301 -93.10 129.01 -58.74
C GLN A 301 -94.02 129.72 -57.74
N VAL A 302 -94.31 129.11 -56.59
CA VAL A 302 -95.13 129.72 -55.52
C VAL A 302 -94.40 130.89 -54.84
N GLN A 303 -93.08 130.79 -54.69
CA GLN A 303 -92.25 131.85 -54.09
C GLN A 303 -92.23 133.14 -54.94
N LEU A 304 -92.24 132.99 -56.27
CA LEU A 304 -92.32 134.10 -57.23
C LEU A 304 -93.67 134.85 -57.16
N ILE A 305 -94.76 134.13 -56.93
CA ILE A 305 -96.12 134.69 -56.77
C ILE A 305 -96.23 135.53 -55.48
N LEU A 306 -95.57 135.10 -54.40
CA LEU A 306 -95.56 135.83 -53.12
C LEU A 306 -94.76 137.14 -53.16
N MET A 307 -93.65 137.19 -53.91
CA MET A 307 -92.85 138.42 -54.04
C MET A 307 -93.58 139.51 -54.84
N LEU A 308 -94.33 139.14 -55.89
CA LEU A 308 -95.15 140.09 -56.66
C LEU A 308 -96.29 140.67 -55.83
N TYR A 309 -96.91 139.88 -54.95
CA TYR A 309 -98.00 140.34 -54.09
C TYR A 309 -97.53 141.42 -53.08
N HIS A 310 -96.32 141.28 -52.54
CA HIS A 310 -95.74 142.24 -51.60
C HIS A 310 -95.32 143.58 -52.25
N LEU A 311 -94.96 143.57 -53.54
CA LEU A 311 -94.55 144.78 -54.26
C LEU A 311 -95.74 145.69 -54.58
N VAL A 312 -96.89 145.12 -54.98
CA VAL A 312 -98.10 145.90 -55.32
C VAL A 312 -98.72 146.57 -54.10
N LEU A 313 -98.73 145.89 -52.94
CA LEU A 313 -99.24 146.45 -51.68
C LEU A 313 -98.39 147.61 -51.14
N SER A 314 -97.10 147.68 -51.50
CA SER A 314 -96.21 148.76 -51.06
C SER A 314 -96.42 150.07 -51.84
N ILE A 315 -96.86 150.01 -53.11
CA ILE A 315 -97.11 151.21 -53.92
C ILE A 315 -98.42 151.92 -53.50
N SER A 316 -99.43 151.17 -53.04
CA SER A 316 -100.73 151.75 -52.63
C SER A 316 -100.71 152.59 -51.34
N LYS A 317 -99.62 152.58 -50.57
CA LYS A 317 -99.56 153.25 -49.26
C LYS A 317 -98.88 154.62 -49.22
N ILE A 318 -98.28 155.10 -50.31
CA ILE A 318 -97.42 156.32 -50.26
C ILE A 318 -98.06 157.61 -50.82
N CYS A 319 -99.16 157.58 -51.58
CA CYS A 319 -99.78 158.81 -52.13
C CYS A 319 -101.06 159.28 -51.45
N VAL A 320 -101.29 158.92 -50.19
CA VAL A 320 -102.20 159.65 -49.28
C VAL A 320 -101.35 160.27 -48.18
N MET A 321 -100.72 161.41 -48.49
CA MET A 321 -100.37 162.51 -47.58
C MET A 321 -99.51 163.56 -48.32
N LYS A 322 -100.09 164.20 -49.34
CA LYS A 322 -100.07 165.65 -49.58
C LYS A 322 -100.96 165.98 -50.78
#